data_AF-A0AAW5MU16-F1
#
_entry.id   AF-A0AAW5MU16-F1
#
_cell.length_a   1.000
_cell.length_b   1.000
_cell.length_c   1.000
_cell.angle_alpha   90.00
_cell.angle_beta   90.00
_cell.angle_gamma   90.00
#
_symmetry.space_group_name_H-M   'P 1'
#
loop_
_entity.id
_entity.type
_entity.pdbx_description
1 polymer ?
#
loop_
_entity_poly.entity_id
_entity_poly.type
_entity_poly.pdbx_seq_one_letter_code
_entity_poly.pdbx_strand_id
1 'polypeptide(L)'
;DVRMAEMDGIATLKEIKALNPAIPVLIMTAYSSVETAVEALKTGALDYLIKPLDFDNLQATLEKALAHTHSIDAETPAVTA
;
A
#
# COMPACT_ATOMS: atom_id res chain seq x y z
N ASP A 1 -1.31 2.51 9.51
CA ASP A 1 -0.52 3.53 10.24
C ASP A 1 0.82 2.89 10.59
N VAL A 2 1.95 3.62 10.55
CA VAL A 2 3.28 3.04 10.82
C VAL A 2 3.43 2.67 12.29
N ARG A 3 2.74 3.35 13.20
CA ARG A 3 2.51 2.86 14.57
C ARG A 3 1.02 2.63 14.80
N MET A 4 0.58 1.38 14.76
CA MET A 4 -0.60 0.98 15.51
C MET A 4 -0.16 0.50 16.89
N ALA A 5 -1.00 0.68 17.91
CA ALA A 5 -0.68 0.33 19.30
C ALA A 5 -0.25 -1.13 19.53
N GLU A 6 -0.56 -2.03 18.58
CA GLU A 6 -0.28 -3.46 18.66
C GLU A 6 0.68 -3.99 17.58
N MET A 7 0.87 -3.28 16.46
CA MET A 7 1.64 -3.79 15.31
C MET A 7 2.25 -2.66 14.46
N ASP A 8 3.51 -2.84 14.06
CA ASP A 8 4.24 -1.90 13.22
C ASP A 8 3.74 -1.99 11.76
N GLY A 9 3.45 -0.86 11.13
CA GLY A 9 2.87 -0.82 9.79
C GLY A 9 3.76 -1.47 8.72
N ILE A 10 5.08 -1.50 8.91
CA ILE A 10 6.02 -2.16 7.99
C ILE A 10 5.97 -3.69 8.18
N ALA A 11 5.85 -4.17 9.43
CA ALA A 11 5.66 -5.59 9.71
C ALA A 11 4.36 -6.11 9.06
N THR A 12 3.28 -5.34 9.16
CA THR A 12 2.00 -5.65 8.50
C THR A 12 2.14 -5.68 6.99
N LEU A 13 2.85 -4.74 6.37
CA LEU A 13 3.11 -4.76 4.93
C LEU A 13 3.82 -6.07 4.53
N LYS A 14 4.83 -6.48 5.30
CA LYS A 14 5.59 -7.70 5.02
C LYS A 14 4.71 -8.95 5.09
N GLU A 15 3.83 -9.04 6.08
CA GLU A 15 2.85 -10.13 6.22
C GLU A 15 1.86 -10.14 5.04
N ILE A 16 1.30 -8.98 4.68
CA ILE A 16 0.37 -8.88 3.55
C ILE A 16 1.04 -9.31 2.24
N LYS A 17 2.27 -8.84 1.99
CA LYS A 17 3.03 -9.22 0.79
C LYS A 17 3.46 -10.68 0.79
N ALA A 18 3.74 -11.26 1.95
CA ALA A 18 4.04 -12.68 2.08
C ALA A 18 2.79 -13.55 1.80
N LEU A 19 1.61 -13.10 2.21
CA LEU A 19 0.34 -13.78 1.96
C LEU A 19 -0.09 -13.64 0.49
N ASN A 20 -0.04 -12.43 -0.06
CA ASN A 20 -0.37 -12.17 -1.45
C ASN A 20 0.39 -10.94 -1.99
N PRO A 21 1.44 -11.14 -2.82
CA PRO A 21 2.23 -10.04 -3.34
C PRO A 21 1.47 -9.13 -4.33
N ALA A 22 0.37 -9.62 -4.91
CA ALA A 22 -0.45 -8.88 -5.86
C ALA A 22 -1.30 -7.77 -5.21
N ILE A 23 -1.49 -7.80 -3.89
CA ILE A 23 -2.27 -6.78 -3.19
C ILE A 23 -1.47 -5.46 -3.16
N PRO A 24 -1.97 -4.36 -3.72
CA PRO A 24 -1.35 -3.05 -3.56
C PRO A 24 -1.54 -2.56 -2.12
N VAL A 25 -0.44 -2.24 -1.45
CA VAL A 25 -0.48 -1.76 -0.06
C VAL A 25 0.06 -0.33 0.00
N LEU A 26 -0.76 0.57 0.56
CA LEU A 26 -0.45 1.97 0.75
C LEU A 26 -0.14 2.21 2.24
N ILE A 27 1.00 2.80 2.56
CA ILE A 27 1.35 3.17 3.94
C ILE A 27 1.07 4.65 4.17
N MET A 28 0.42 4.96 5.29
CA MET A 28 0.10 6.33 5.69
C MET A 28 0.58 6.57 7.13
N THR A 29 1.29 7.67 7.39
CA THR A 29 1.82 7.98 8.72
C THR A 29 1.97 9.48 8.98
N ALA A 30 1.89 9.90 10.24
CA ALA A 30 2.21 11.27 10.68
C ALA A 30 3.72 11.47 10.96
N TYR A 31 4.53 10.41 10.84
CA TYR A 31 5.97 10.44 11.10
C TYR A 31 6.76 10.23 9.81
N SER A 32 7.61 11.20 9.46
CA SER A 32 8.26 11.32 8.15
C SER A 32 9.76 11.02 8.16
N SER A 33 10.17 9.90 8.76
CA SER A 33 11.55 9.46 8.59
C SER A 33 11.75 8.94 7.17
N VAL A 34 12.77 9.49 6.49
CA VAL A 34 13.18 9.03 5.16
C VAL A 34 13.52 7.54 5.18
N GLU A 35 14.13 7.06 6.26
CA GLU A 35 14.49 5.65 6.45
C GLU A 35 13.27 4.72 6.41
N THR A 36 12.18 5.06 7.11
CA THR A 36 10.95 4.24 7.12
C THR A 36 10.21 4.30 5.79
N ALA A 37 10.24 5.44 5.10
CA ALA A 37 9.69 5.57 3.75
C ALA A 37 10.45 4.69 2.75
N VAL A 38 11.79 4.72 2.81
CA VAL A 38 12.65 3.89 1.97
C VAL A 38 12.44 2.41 2.26
N GLU A 39 12.33 2.02 3.53
CA GLU A 39 12.09 0.64 3.94
C GLU A 39 10.71 0.12 3.47
N ALA A 40 9.66 0.92 3.60
CA ALA A 40 8.33 0.61 3.11
C ALA A 40 8.32 0.34 1.59
N LEU A 41 8.93 1.25 0.81
CA LEU A 41 9.01 1.11 -0.65
C LEU A 41 9.85 -0.11 -1.05
N LYS A 42 10.98 -0.37 -0.37
CA LYS A 42 11.80 -1.57 -0.60
C LYS A 42 11.06 -2.87 -0.27
N THR A 43 10.16 -2.85 0.69
CA THR A 43 9.34 -4.01 1.09
C THR A 43 8.16 -4.25 0.12
N GLY A 44 7.98 -3.36 -0.86
CA GLY A 44 6.95 -3.48 -1.89
C GLY A 44 5.66 -2.72 -1.59
N ALA A 45 5.70 -1.71 -0.71
CA ALA A 45 4.62 -0.74 -0.64
C ALA A 45 4.45 -0.07 -2.01
N LEU A 46 3.19 0.13 -2.41
CA LEU A 46 2.85 0.86 -3.62
C LEU A 46 3.22 2.34 -3.46
N ASP A 47 2.88 2.92 -2.31
CA ASP A 47 3.21 4.31 -2.00
C ASP A 47 3.31 4.54 -0.48
N TYR A 48 3.94 5.65 -0.11
CA TYR A 48 4.14 6.08 1.28
C TYR A 48 3.69 7.53 1.42
N LEU A 49 2.57 7.72 2.12
CA LEU A 49 1.95 9.02 2.30
C LEU A 49 2.18 9.57 3.70
N ILE A 50 2.53 10.84 3.77
CA ILE A 50 2.74 11.57 5.02
C ILE A 50 1.48 12.40 5.31
N LYS A 51 1.01 12.37 6.56
CA LYS A 51 -0.06 13.25 7.04
C LYS A 51 0.50 14.65 7.36
N PRO A 52 -0.27 15.75 7.15
CA PRO A 52 -1.64 15.77 6.63
C PRO A 52 -1.68 15.44 5.13
N LEU A 53 -2.68 14.66 4.75
CA LEU A 53 -2.83 14.16 3.38
C LEU A 53 -3.52 15.21 2.54
N ASP A 54 -2.99 15.39 1.35
CA ASP A 54 -3.68 16.14 0.31
C ASP A 54 -4.65 15.19 -0.41
N PHE A 55 -5.95 15.50 -0.38
CA PHE A 55 -6.99 14.60 -0.89
C PHE A 55 -6.89 14.38 -2.40
N ASP A 56 -6.47 15.40 -3.16
CA ASP A 56 -6.19 15.27 -4.59
C ASP A 56 -5.07 14.27 -4.87
N ASN A 57 -4.00 14.33 -4.07
CA ASN A 57 -2.87 13.41 -4.20
C ASN A 57 -3.27 11.97 -3.81
N LEU A 58 -4.04 11.83 -2.72
CA LEU A 58 -4.59 10.54 -2.31
C LEU A 58 -5.49 9.92 -3.39
N GLN A 59 -6.34 10.72 -4.03
CA GLN A 59 -7.22 10.26 -5.11
C GLN A 59 -6.40 9.74 -6.28
N ALA A 60 -5.40 10.50 -6.74
CA ALA A 60 -4.52 10.07 -7.83
C ALA A 60 -3.75 8.78 -7.49
N THR A 61 -3.30 8.61 -6.25
CA THR A 61 -2.61 7.40 -5.80
C THR A 61 -3.55 6.19 -5.70
N LEU A 62 -4.79 6.39 -5.26
CA LEU A 62 -5.83 5.35 -5.24
C LEU A 62 -6.21 4.92 -6.67
N GLU A 63 -6.38 5.86 -7.60
CA GLU A 63 -6.66 5.55 -9.00
C GLU A 63 -5.54 4.71 -9.62
N LYS A 64 -4.27 5.05 -9.34
CA LYS A 64 -3.11 4.23 -9.76
C LYS A 64 -3.10 2.85 -9.11
N ALA A 65 -3.45 2.73 -7.84
CA ALA A 65 -3.51 1.46 -7.11
C ALA A 65 -4.60 0.53 -7.68
N LEU A 66 -5.76 1.09 -8.00
CA LEU A 66 -6.88 0.37 -8.61
C LEU A 66 -6.57 -0.04 -10.05
N ALA A 67 -5.91 0.82 -10.83
CA ALA A 67 -5.44 0.49 -12.18
C ALA A 67 -4.39 -0.64 -12.18
N HIS A 68 -3.52 -0.70 -11.15
CA HIS A 68 -2.57 -1.80 -10.97
C HIS A 68 -3.25 -3.12 -10.60
N THR A 69 -4.37 -3.07 -9.89
CA THR A 69 -5.18 -4.28 -9.62
C THR A 69 -5.83 -4.79 -10.91
N HIS A 70 -6.41 -3.89 -11.71
CA HIS A 70 -7.07 -4.24 -12.97
C HIS A 70 -6.12 -4.77 -14.06
N SER A 71 -4.83 -4.42 -14.00
CA SER A 71 -3.82 -4.93 -14.93
C SER A 71 -3.40 -6.39 -14.63
N ILE A 72 -3.74 -6.90 -13.44
CA ILE A 72 -3.51 -8.29 -13.04
C ILE A 72 -4.74 -9.16 -13.35
N ASP A 73 -5.93 -8.54 -13.50
CA ASP A 73 -7.19 -9.22 -13.87
C ASP A 73 -7.35 -9.47 -15.39
N ALA A 74 -6.37 -9.11 -16.22
CA ALA A 74 -6.36 -9.53 -17.63
C ALA A 74 -6.03 -11.03 -17.81
N GLU A 75 -5.77 -11.75 -16.72
CA GLU A 75 -5.85 -13.20 -16.63
C GLU A 75 -6.96 -13.58 -15.62
N THR A 76 -8.20 -13.55 -16.10
CA THR A 76 -9.45 -13.97 -15.41
C THR A 76 -9.30 -15.23 -14.53
N PRO A 77 -10.12 -15.39 -13.47
CA PRO A 77 -11.27 -16.26 -13.70
C PRO A 77 -12.59 -15.60 -13.30
N ALA A 78 -13.57 -15.81 -14.16
CA ALA A 78 -14.94 -15.39 -13.99
C ALA A 78 -15.49 -15.98 -12.69
N VAL A 79 -15.95 -15.13 -11.77
CA VAL A 79 -16.87 -15.57 -10.74
C VAL A 79 -18.28 -15.46 -11.30
N THR A 80 -18.73 -16.58 -11.87
CA THR A 80 -20.15 -16.88 -12.02
C THR A 80 -20.68 -17.31 -10.66
N ALA A 81 -21.63 -16.55 -10.10
CA ALA A 81 -22.75 -17.04 -9.31
C ALA A 81 -23.77 -15.90 -9.12
#